data_AF-A0A024V7V0-F1
#
_entry.id   AF-A0A024V7V0-F1
#
_cell.length_a   1.000
_cell.length_b   1.000
_cell.length_c   1.000
_cell.angle_alpha   90.00
_cell.angle_beta   90.00
_cell.angle_gamma   90.00
#
_symmetry.space_group_name_H-M   'P 1'
#
loop_
_entity.id
_entity.type
_entity.pdbx_description
1 polymer ?
#
loop_
_entity_poly.entity_id
_entity_poly.type
_entity_poly.pdbx_seq_one_letter_code
_entity_poly.pdbx_strand_id
1 'polypeptide(L)'
;MINYVTNYDDVRKEYLLKIMSDKETIYALSSGNVQSAISVIRISGPLSKMILEILLHKGKDKKIKINNNNNNNNNNNNKNNICYNNYGKRQHFKKDNINRICNEKRTTNDVYNLSYETSGNEKLGDYNLHDIIHMRKNLEERKLYMGKLYDKNNDIIDIVMYSYFKEPKSYTGEELVEIYCHGNMLIVKEIMSAINNMNELFYKIIIEERQNNIYNNDMLCSFIEDNNNNNNTKYDTNEGNNNPTNDHIIYEKIHERCHHNFIKIRESYKGEFTRRAFENNKMSLLQIEGLKELLFCKQKVQKQIALNYMNGYAKDIYLKLKELLKELLVYTELKIDFEEEHITSPKEKEEIQNMVLRKIREAINHINYILKKNNVEDISNSFDILLFGNVNSGKSTLMNNICNNDISIVTNIKVKR
;
A
#
# COMPACT_ATOMS: atom_id res chain seq x y z
N MET A 1 8.75 31.23 -7.25
CA MET A 1 8.04 30.34 -6.30
C MET A 1 9.07 29.38 -5.72
N ILE A 2 9.17 29.35 -4.40
CA ILE A 2 10.33 28.90 -3.62
C ILE A 2 10.57 27.40 -3.84
N ASN A 3 11.73 27.06 -4.43
CA ASN A 3 12.27 25.71 -4.45
C ASN A 3 12.74 25.36 -3.04
N TYR A 4 11.94 24.60 -2.28
CA TYR A 4 12.47 23.87 -1.15
C TYR A 4 13.39 22.79 -1.71
N VAL A 5 14.70 23.04 -1.67
CA VAL A 5 15.69 21.97 -1.68
C VAL A 5 15.43 21.19 -0.39
N THR A 6 14.65 20.11 -0.47
CA THR A 6 14.43 19.22 0.67
C THR A 6 15.79 18.69 1.09
N ASN A 7 16.22 19.00 2.32
CA ASN A 7 17.48 18.54 2.86
C ASN A 7 17.52 17.01 2.81
N TYR A 8 18.66 16.42 2.42
CA TYR A 8 18.82 14.98 2.32
C TYR A 8 18.47 14.28 3.64
N ASP A 9 18.84 14.90 4.76
CA ASP A 9 18.55 14.38 6.09
C ASP A 9 17.05 14.33 6.41
N ASP A 10 16.26 15.30 5.93
CA ASP A 10 14.80 15.30 6.13
C ASP A 10 14.15 14.15 5.37
N VAL A 11 14.59 13.91 4.12
CA VAL A 11 14.08 12.81 3.29
C VAL A 11 14.51 11.46 3.86
N ARG A 12 15.76 11.36 4.33
CA ARG A 12 16.29 10.17 5.01
C ARG A 12 15.45 9.83 6.24
N LYS A 13 15.14 10.81 7.10
CA LYS A 13 14.27 10.62 8.27
C LYS A 13 12.86 10.19 7.87
N GLU A 14 12.28 10.79 6.83
CA GLU A 14 10.96 10.40 6.29
C GLU A 14 10.95 8.91 5.90
N TYR A 15 11.95 8.45 5.16
CA TYR A 15 12.03 7.06 4.68
C TYR A 15 12.24 6.08 5.83
N LEU A 16 13.12 6.40 6.78
CA LEU A 16 13.32 5.57 7.98
C LEU A 16 12.04 5.45 8.80
N LEU A 17 11.31 6.55 9.01
CA LEU A 17 10.03 6.53 9.72
C LEU A 17 8.98 5.66 9.00
N LYS A 18 8.96 5.65 7.66
CA LYS A 18 8.08 4.77 6.87
C LYS A 18 8.46 3.30 7.04
N ILE A 19 9.75 2.96 6.91
CA ILE A 19 10.26 1.59 7.09
C ILE A 19 9.99 1.09 8.52
N MET A 20 10.12 1.97 9.50
CA MET A 20 9.87 1.71 10.91
C MET A 20 8.42 1.99 11.34
N SER A 21 7.49 2.20 10.41
CA SER A 21 6.08 2.35 10.77
C SER A 21 5.54 1.01 11.30
N ASP A 22 4.64 1.02 12.29
CA ASP A 22 3.94 -0.20 12.71
C ASP A 22 3.03 -0.76 11.62
N LYS A 23 2.57 0.10 10.70
CA LYS A 23 1.67 -0.29 9.61
C LYS A 23 2.40 -1.16 8.58
N GLU A 24 1.78 -2.28 8.25
CA GLU A 24 2.22 -3.17 7.18
C GLU A 24 1.77 -2.65 5.81
N THR A 25 2.58 -2.89 4.79
CA THR A 25 2.24 -2.71 3.39
C THR A 25 1.77 -4.04 2.80
N ILE A 26 0.58 -4.05 2.21
CA ILE A 26 -0.01 -5.26 1.62
C ILE A 26 0.01 -5.20 0.11
N TYR A 27 0.13 -6.36 -0.53
CA TYR A 27 -0.03 -6.49 -1.98
C TYR A 27 -0.90 -7.68 -2.35
N ALA A 28 -1.55 -7.62 -3.52
CA ALA A 28 -2.26 -8.75 -4.10
C ALA A 28 -2.50 -8.58 -5.59
N LEU A 29 -2.72 -9.70 -6.27
CA LEU A 29 -3.39 -9.73 -7.56
C LEU A 29 -4.85 -9.25 -7.38
N SER A 30 -5.17 -8.12 -8.01
CA SER A 30 -6.49 -7.48 -7.96
C SER A 30 -7.34 -7.75 -9.21
N SER A 31 -6.72 -8.26 -10.28
CA SER A 31 -7.46 -8.85 -11.41
C SER A 31 -7.96 -10.26 -11.04
N GLY A 32 -9.01 -10.73 -11.71
CA GLY A 32 -9.53 -12.09 -11.54
C GLY A 32 -8.58 -13.17 -12.09
N ASN A 33 -9.07 -14.03 -12.99
CA ASN A 33 -8.28 -15.15 -13.50
C ASN A 33 -6.98 -14.71 -14.18
N VAL A 34 -5.88 -15.40 -13.87
CA VAL A 34 -4.50 -15.04 -14.24
C VAL A 34 -4.09 -15.49 -15.65
N GLN A 35 -5.08 -15.76 -16.50
CA GLN A 35 -4.89 -15.90 -17.95
C GLN A 35 -5.72 -14.81 -18.62
N SER A 36 -5.11 -13.65 -18.79
CA SER A 36 -5.73 -12.46 -19.35
C SER A 36 -4.69 -11.66 -20.15
N ALA A 37 -5.16 -10.71 -20.97
CA ALA A 37 -4.23 -9.78 -21.63
C ALA A 37 -3.47 -8.92 -20.60
N ILE A 38 -4.18 -8.48 -19.56
CA ILE A 38 -3.67 -7.58 -18.52
C ILE A 38 -4.05 -8.13 -17.14
N SER A 39 -3.10 -8.09 -16.21
CA SER A 39 -3.31 -8.31 -14.79
C SER A 39 -2.95 -7.06 -13.99
N VAL A 40 -3.64 -6.88 -12.86
CA VAL A 40 -3.44 -5.73 -11.98
C VAL A 40 -2.90 -6.22 -10.65
N ILE A 41 -1.70 -5.80 -10.27
CA ILE A 41 -1.14 -6.00 -8.94
C ILE A 41 -1.30 -4.69 -8.18
N ARG A 42 -1.93 -4.75 -7.02
CA ARG A 42 -2.17 -3.59 -6.16
C ARG A 42 -1.33 -3.69 -4.91
N ILE A 43 -0.75 -2.57 -4.49
CA ILE A 43 0.06 -2.42 -3.27
C ILE A 43 -0.54 -1.27 -2.46
N SER A 44 -0.79 -1.46 -1.16
CA SER A 44 -1.33 -0.42 -0.25
C SER A 44 -0.58 -0.40 1.06
N GLY A 45 -0.28 0.80 1.56
CA GLY A 45 0.43 1.02 2.81
C GLY A 45 1.67 1.92 2.65
N PRO A 46 2.41 2.17 3.73
CA PRO A 46 3.45 3.20 3.80
C PRO A 46 4.63 2.98 2.84
N LEU A 47 4.91 1.74 2.44
CA LEU A 47 6.04 1.40 1.56
C LEU A 47 5.66 1.32 0.08
N SER A 48 4.38 1.50 -0.27
CA SER A 48 3.86 1.26 -1.63
C SER A 48 4.63 2.04 -2.70
N LYS A 49 4.89 3.33 -2.45
CA LYS A 49 5.64 4.19 -3.38
C LYS A 49 7.11 3.79 -3.48
N MET A 50 7.75 3.49 -2.35
CA MET A 50 9.16 3.09 -2.30
C MET A 50 9.39 1.78 -3.07
N ILE A 51 8.51 0.79 -2.87
CA ILE A 51 8.57 -0.49 -3.59
C ILE A 51 8.51 -0.26 -5.10
N LEU A 52 7.59 0.60 -5.57
CA LEU A 52 7.46 0.93 -6.98
C LEU A 52 8.72 1.60 -7.53
N GLU A 53 9.27 2.58 -6.81
CA GLU A 53 10.46 3.32 -7.24
C GLU A 53 11.69 2.40 -7.37
N ILE A 54 11.87 1.47 -6.44
CA ILE A 54 12.93 0.46 -6.46
C ILE A 54 12.76 -0.48 -7.66
N LEU A 55 11.57 -1.05 -7.85
CA LEU A 55 11.30 -1.99 -8.95
C LEU A 55 11.45 -1.36 -10.35
N LEU A 56 11.25 -0.04 -10.47
CA LEU A 56 11.42 0.70 -11.72
C LEU A 56 12.88 1.06 -12.03
N HIS A 57 13.80 0.87 -11.09
CA HIS A 57 15.19 1.24 -11.24
C HIS A 57 16.02 0.10 -11.80
N LYS A 58 16.58 0.31 -13.00
CA LYS A 58 17.62 -0.57 -13.54
C LYS A 58 18.89 -0.31 -12.73
N GLY A 59 19.47 -1.31 -12.08
CA GLY A 59 20.75 -1.16 -11.36
C GLY A 59 21.81 -0.41 -12.19
N LYS A 60 22.73 0.29 -11.50
CA LYS A 60 23.65 1.25 -12.13
C LYS A 60 24.43 0.61 -13.29
N ASP A 61 24.12 1.00 -14.53
CA ASP A 61 25.14 1.06 -15.58
C ASP A 61 26.02 2.28 -15.23
N LYS A 62 27.19 2.10 -14.61
CA LYS A 62 28.13 3.19 -14.33
C LYS A 62 28.46 3.90 -15.65
N LYS A 63 27.78 5.02 -15.96
CA LYS A 63 28.32 6.02 -16.87
C LYS A 63 29.57 6.56 -16.21
N ILE A 64 30.74 6.12 -16.69
CA ILE A 64 32.03 6.71 -16.35
C ILE A 64 31.93 8.19 -16.70
N LYS A 65 31.70 9.06 -15.70
CA LYS A 65 32.11 10.45 -15.81
C LYS A 65 33.63 10.41 -15.68
N ILE A 66 34.31 10.30 -16.82
CA ILE A 66 35.72 10.67 -16.90
C ILE A 66 35.74 12.17 -16.64
N ASN A 67 35.94 12.57 -15.38
CA ASN A 67 36.42 13.90 -15.09
C ASN A 67 37.88 13.94 -15.55
N ASN A 68 38.08 14.23 -16.84
CA ASN A 68 39.37 14.72 -17.32
C ASN A 68 39.53 16.13 -16.76
N ASN A 69 39.98 16.23 -15.51
CA ASN A 69 40.66 17.43 -15.05
C ASN A 69 42.10 17.36 -15.52
N ASN A 70 42.30 17.57 -16.82
CA ASN A 70 43.52 18.18 -17.31
C ASN A 70 43.17 19.63 -17.63
N ASN A 71 43.76 20.55 -16.86
CA ASN A 71 43.82 21.96 -17.18
C ASN A 71 44.28 22.15 -18.63
N ASN A 72 43.54 22.94 -19.41
CA ASN A 72 44.12 24.05 -20.16
C ASN A 72 43.03 24.97 -20.74
N ASN A 73 43.21 26.25 -20.48
CA ASN A 73 42.59 27.37 -21.17
C ASN A 73 42.71 27.20 -22.69
N ASN A 74 41.61 27.36 -23.42
CA ASN A 74 41.47 28.37 -24.48
C ASN A 74 40.12 28.26 -25.22
N ASN A 75 39.42 29.40 -25.23
CA ASN A 75 38.49 29.97 -26.20
C ASN A 75 37.87 29.14 -27.37
N ASN A 76 36.59 29.46 -27.54
CA ASN A 76 35.80 29.64 -28.78
C ASN A 76 34.69 28.62 -29.13
N ASN A 77 33.47 29.16 -29.11
CA ASN A 77 32.38 29.02 -30.09
C ASN A 77 32.26 27.70 -30.88
N ASN A 78 31.16 26.96 -30.68
CA ASN A 78 30.07 26.92 -31.68
C ASN A 78 28.88 26.05 -31.26
N LYS A 79 27.71 26.47 -31.76
CA LYS A 79 26.43 25.76 -31.82
C LYS A 79 26.58 24.33 -32.35
N ASN A 80 25.77 23.40 -31.85
CA ASN A 80 24.75 22.71 -32.66
C ASN A 80 23.98 21.65 -31.84
N ASN A 81 22.65 21.70 -31.98
CA ASN A 81 21.75 20.57 -31.78
C ASN A 81 22.20 19.38 -32.63
N ILE A 82 21.98 18.15 -32.15
CA ILE A 82 21.40 17.05 -32.94
C ILE A 82 20.99 15.92 -31.99
N CYS A 83 19.75 15.49 -32.20
CA CYS A 83 19.10 14.35 -31.60
C CYS A 83 19.29 13.11 -32.51
N TYR A 84 19.11 11.93 -31.91
CA TYR A 84 18.81 10.62 -32.48
C TYR A 84 19.92 9.59 -32.77
N ASN A 85 19.54 8.38 -32.30
CA ASN A 85 19.71 7.05 -32.88
C ASN A 85 21.11 6.44 -32.89
N ASN A 86 21.22 5.26 -32.27
CA ASN A 86 21.69 4.09 -33.01
C ASN A 86 21.17 2.77 -32.41
N TYR A 87 20.34 2.11 -33.22
CA TYR A 87 20.11 0.68 -33.17
C TYR A 87 21.37 -0.07 -33.64
N GLY A 88 21.68 -1.17 -32.96
CA GLY A 88 22.30 -2.36 -33.55
C GLY A 88 23.82 -2.33 -33.75
N LYS A 89 24.52 -3.20 -33.02
CA LYS A 89 25.40 -4.25 -33.58
C LYS A 89 25.98 -5.13 -32.48
N ARG A 90 25.64 -6.42 -32.55
CA ARG A 90 26.37 -7.52 -31.91
C ARG A 90 27.79 -7.57 -32.49
N GLN A 91 28.82 -7.49 -31.65
CA GLN A 91 30.13 -8.08 -31.96
C GLN A 91 30.74 -8.68 -30.70
N HIS A 92 31.04 -9.97 -30.78
CA HIS A 92 31.95 -10.71 -29.91
C HIS A 92 33.33 -10.07 -29.94
N PHE A 93 34.02 -9.93 -28.80
CA PHE A 93 35.48 -10.08 -28.73
C PHE A 93 35.95 -10.57 -27.35
N LYS A 94 37.06 -11.30 -27.41
CA LYS A 94 37.67 -12.21 -26.44
C LYS A 94 38.42 -11.50 -25.30
N LYS A 95 38.60 -12.26 -24.21
CA LYS A 95 39.64 -12.12 -23.17
C LYS A 95 41.02 -11.87 -23.79
N ASP A 96 41.84 -11.04 -23.15
CA ASP A 96 43.18 -11.42 -22.70
C ASP A 96 43.81 -10.39 -21.73
N ASN A 97 44.54 -10.98 -20.77
CA ASN A 97 45.52 -10.53 -19.76
C ASN A 97 46.13 -9.11 -19.81
N ILE A 98 46.51 -8.59 -18.63
CA ILE A 98 47.93 -8.37 -18.21
C ILE A 98 48.01 -7.85 -16.77
N ASN A 99 48.71 -8.62 -15.92
CA ASN A 99 49.32 -8.20 -14.64
C ASN A 99 50.62 -7.44 -14.92
N ARG A 100 50.96 -6.38 -14.15
CA ARG A 100 52.23 -6.23 -13.39
C ARG A 100 52.60 -4.79 -12.94
N ILE A 101 53.21 -4.77 -11.73
CA ILE A 101 54.27 -3.86 -11.19
C ILE A 101 53.79 -2.47 -10.69
N CYS A 102 54.28 -1.86 -9.61
CA CYS A 102 54.95 -2.18 -8.34
C CYS A 102 55.04 -0.84 -7.55
N ASN A 103 54.99 -0.90 -6.23
CA ASN A 103 55.55 -0.03 -5.18
C ASN A 103 56.08 1.38 -5.54
N GLU A 104 55.59 2.40 -4.82
CA GLU A 104 56.43 3.37 -4.10
C GLU A 104 55.64 4.11 -3.00
N LYS A 105 56.26 4.24 -1.82
CA LYS A 105 55.74 4.98 -0.65
C LYS A 105 55.99 6.47 -0.81
N ARG A 106 55.04 7.33 -0.41
CA ARG A 106 55.30 8.65 0.19
C ARG A 106 54.10 9.17 0.98
N THR A 107 54.43 9.70 2.14
CA THR A 107 53.61 10.35 3.18
C THR A 107 53.05 11.71 2.73
N THR A 108 51.82 12.05 3.11
CA THR A 108 51.44 13.15 4.03
C THR A 108 49.93 13.41 3.98
N ASN A 109 49.34 13.55 5.17
CA ASN A 109 48.04 14.13 5.54
C ASN A 109 47.15 14.67 4.41
N ASP A 110 46.03 13.99 4.16
CA ASP A 110 44.79 14.63 3.71
C ASP A 110 43.59 13.88 4.31
N VAL A 111 42.62 14.68 4.73
CA VAL A 111 41.36 14.36 5.41
C VAL A 111 40.63 13.21 4.72
N TYR A 112 40.12 12.25 5.51
CA TYR A 112 39.39 11.08 5.04
C TYR A 112 38.16 11.46 4.19
N ASN A 113 38.34 11.50 2.86
CA ASN A 113 37.29 11.18 1.91
C ASN A 113 37.10 9.66 1.95
N LEU A 114 36.00 9.19 2.53
CA LEU A 114 35.61 7.78 2.45
C LEU A 114 35.06 7.51 1.04
N SER A 115 35.96 7.29 0.09
CA SER A 115 35.64 6.76 -1.23
C SER A 115 35.36 5.26 -1.10
N TYR A 116 34.08 4.87 -1.16
CA TYR A 116 33.73 3.48 -1.37
C TYR A 116 34.05 3.09 -2.82
N GLU A 117 35.17 2.41 -3.03
CA GLU A 117 35.41 1.64 -4.25
C GLU A 117 34.52 0.39 -4.24
N THR A 118 33.32 0.48 -4.82
CA THR A 118 32.55 -0.72 -5.19
C THR A 118 32.77 -1.02 -6.67
N SER A 119 33.63 -2.01 -6.95
CA SER A 119 33.74 -2.63 -8.27
C SER A 119 32.70 -3.77 -8.36
N GLY A 120 31.55 -3.49 -8.96
CA GLY A 120 30.49 -4.48 -9.18
C GLY A 120 29.22 -3.85 -9.71
N ASN A 121 28.50 -4.55 -10.58
CA ASN A 121 27.13 -4.19 -10.94
C ASN A 121 26.25 -4.40 -9.70
N GLU A 122 25.84 -3.32 -9.03
CA GLU A 122 24.95 -3.38 -7.86
C GLU A 122 23.60 -4.01 -8.28
N LYS A 123 23.26 -5.14 -7.66
CA LYS A 123 22.01 -5.88 -7.86
C LYS A 123 20.89 -5.23 -7.04
N LEU A 124 19.62 -5.48 -7.37
CA LEU A 124 18.47 -4.87 -6.68
C LEU A 124 18.44 -5.14 -5.14
N GLY A 125 19.20 -6.13 -4.67
CA GLY A 125 19.31 -6.52 -3.26
C GLY A 125 20.46 -5.90 -2.47
N ASP A 126 21.24 -5.00 -3.09
CA ASP A 126 22.44 -4.37 -2.52
C ASP A 126 22.31 -2.84 -2.39
N TYR A 127 21.09 -2.28 -2.54
CA TYR A 127 20.87 -0.85 -2.40
C TYR A 127 20.89 -0.41 -0.94
N ASN A 128 21.63 0.67 -0.66
CA ASN A 128 21.54 1.36 0.62
C ASN A 128 20.41 2.41 0.59
N LEU A 129 20.15 3.03 1.75
CA LEU A 129 19.12 4.06 1.87
C LEU A 129 19.38 5.27 0.95
N HIS A 130 20.65 5.65 0.77
CA HIS A 130 21.04 6.76 -0.10
C HIS A 130 20.64 6.50 -1.56
N ASP A 131 20.92 5.29 -2.07
CA ASP A 131 20.56 4.87 -3.42
C ASP A 131 19.03 4.95 -3.63
N ILE A 132 18.24 4.43 -2.68
CA ILE A 132 16.78 4.46 -2.76
C ILE A 132 16.24 5.90 -2.81
N ILE A 133 16.80 6.81 -2.01
CA ILE A 133 16.41 8.22 -2.01
C ILE A 133 16.68 8.87 -3.38
N HIS A 134 17.78 8.51 -4.05
CA HIS A 134 18.08 9.00 -5.40
C HIS A 134 17.20 8.40 -6.51
N MET A 135 16.58 7.24 -6.27
CA MET A 135 15.62 6.64 -7.20
C MET A 135 14.25 7.30 -7.16
N ARG A 136 14.02 8.20 -6.18
CA ARG A 136 12.74 8.88 -5.99
C ARG A 136 12.29 9.55 -7.28
N LYS A 137 11.06 9.26 -7.68
CA LYS A 137 10.41 9.87 -8.84
C LYS A 137 9.39 10.89 -8.37
N ASN A 138 9.36 12.03 -9.06
CA ASN A 138 8.28 12.99 -8.89
C ASN A 138 7.05 12.49 -9.67
N LEU A 139 6.33 11.54 -9.07
CA LEU A 139 5.10 10.98 -9.61
C LEU A 139 3.91 11.86 -9.20
N GLU A 140 3.22 12.42 -10.18
CA GLU A 140 1.91 13.02 -9.95
C GLU A 140 0.87 11.93 -9.64
N GLU A 141 -0.01 12.20 -8.67
CA GLU A 141 -1.09 11.30 -8.29
C GLU A 141 -2.08 11.11 -9.44
N ARG A 142 -2.60 9.88 -9.58
CA ARG A 142 -3.66 9.53 -10.55
C ARG A 142 -3.30 9.75 -12.02
N LYS A 143 -2.00 9.74 -12.34
CA LYS A 143 -1.51 9.63 -13.72
C LYS A 143 -1.00 8.21 -13.99
N LEU A 144 -1.17 7.80 -15.24
CA LEU A 144 -0.70 6.52 -15.74
C LEU A 144 0.65 6.71 -16.43
N TYR A 145 1.64 5.95 -15.98
CA TYR A 145 3.00 5.98 -16.51
C TYR A 145 3.33 4.62 -17.13
N MET A 146 4.31 4.60 -18.04
CA MET A 146 4.86 3.38 -18.61
C MET A 146 6.28 3.19 -18.09
N GLY A 147 6.64 1.95 -17.74
CA GLY A 147 7.96 1.62 -17.22
C GLY A 147 8.33 0.17 -17.45
N LYS A 148 9.57 -0.17 -17.09
CA LYS A 148 10.06 -1.54 -17.04
C LYS A 148 10.29 -1.90 -15.59
N LEU A 149 9.81 -3.06 -15.17
CA LEU A 149 10.14 -3.62 -13.87
C LEU A 149 11.37 -4.51 -13.99
N TYR A 150 12.23 -4.45 -12.98
CA TYR A 150 13.47 -5.21 -12.94
C TYR A 150 13.46 -6.18 -11.75
N ASP A 151 14.05 -7.35 -11.96
CA ASP A 151 14.26 -8.35 -10.92
C ASP A 151 15.51 -8.03 -10.10
N LYS A 152 15.85 -8.92 -9.16
CA LYS A 152 17.06 -8.78 -8.34
C LYS A 152 18.36 -8.80 -9.13
N ASN A 153 18.37 -9.42 -10.31
CA ASN A 153 19.53 -9.52 -11.18
C ASN A 153 19.63 -8.37 -12.19
N ASN A 154 18.73 -7.39 -12.13
CA ASN A 154 18.55 -6.30 -13.09
C ASN A 154 18.05 -6.77 -14.47
N ASP A 155 17.48 -7.96 -14.56
CA ASP A 155 16.77 -8.45 -15.74
C ASP A 155 15.35 -7.86 -15.78
N ILE A 156 14.83 -7.64 -16.99
CA ILE A 156 13.48 -7.09 -17.16
C ILE A 156 12.47 -8.19 -16.85
N ILE A 157 11.61 -7.95 -15.86
CA ILE A 157 10.45 -8.81 -15.57
C ILE A 157 9.38 -8.57 -16.62
N ASP A 158 8.97 -7.30 -16.77
CA ASP A 158 7.91 -6.92 -17.71
C ASP A 158 7.96 -5.42 -18.05
N ILE A 159 7.32 -5.07 -19.18
CA ILE A 159 6.97 -3.70 -19.54
C ILE A 159 5.54 -3.45 -19.04
N VAL A 160 5.40 -2.54 -18.07
CA VAL A 160 4.14 -2.33 -17.36
C VAL A 160 3.64 -0.90 -17.52
N MET A 161 2.34 -0.71 -17.29
CA MET A 161 1.81 0.60 -16.91
C MET A 161 1.65 0.65 -15.39
N TYR A 162 1.76 1.81 -14.78
CA TYR A 162 1.57 1.95 -13.34
C TYR A 162 0.94 3.29 -12.96
N SER A 163 0.21 3.30 -11.85
CA SER A 163 -0.42 4.49 -11.27
C SER A 163 -0.13 4.58 -9.78
N TYR A 164 0.07 5.80 -9.29
CA TYR A 164 0.26 6.11 -7.88
C TYR A 164 -0.90 6.95 -7.35
N PHE A 165 -1.38 6.60 -6.16
CA PHE A 165 -2.45 7.28 -5.46
C PHE A 165 -1.92 7.68 -4.08
N LYS A 166 -1.89 8.98 -3.81
CA LYS A 166 -1.48 9.51 -2.51
C LYS A 166 -2.63 9.40 -1.51
N GLU A 167 -2.30 9.12 -0.25
CA GLU A 167 -3.24 9.23 0.87
C GLU A 167 -3.77 10.68 0.99
N PRO A 168 -5.06 10.89 1.33
CA PRO A 168 -6.14 9.92 1.58
C PRO A 168 -6.97 9.58 0.32
N LYS A 169 -6.47 9.94 -0.86
CA LYS A 169 -7.19 9.92 -2.14
C LYS A 169 -7.08 8.60 -2.91
N SER A 170 -7.00 7.48 -2.19
CA SER A 170 -6.94 6.12 -2.73
C SER A 170 -8.17 5.29 -2.32
N TYR A 171 -8.23 4.03 -2.79
CA TYR A 171 -9.27 3.08 -2.40
C TYR A 171 -9.24 2.76 -0.91
N THR A 172 -8.07 2.42 -0.38
CA THR A 172 -7.87 2.06 1.04
C THR A 172 -7.81 3.27 1.96
N GLY A 173 -7.59 4.48 1.40
CA GLY A 173 -7.28 5.68 2.18
C GLY A 173 -5.80 5.82 2.50
N GLU A 174 -4.95 4.85 2.17
CA GLU A 174 -3.49 4.88 2.36
C GLU A 174 -2.77 5.25 1.06
N GLU A 175 -1.45 5.41 1.07
CA GLU A 175 -0.68 5.37 -0.18
C GLU A 175 -0.92 4.05 -0.91
N LEU A 176 -1.19 4.13 -2.21
CA LEU A 176 -1.56 2.97 -3.03
C LEU A 176 -0.91 3.06 -4.41
N VAL A 177 -0.44 1.92 -4.89
CA VAL A 177 0.13 1.75 -6.22
C VAL A 177 -0.63 0.64 -6.94
N GLU A 178 -0.87 0.84 -8.24
CA GLU A 178 -1.35 -0.20 -9.14
C GLU A 178 -0.37 -0.41 -10.29
N ILE A 179 -0.01 -1.67 -10.50
CA ILE A 179 0.86 -2.13 -11.59
C ILE A 179 0.01 -2.96 -12.55
N TYR A 180 -0.04 -2.53 -13.80
CA TYR A 180 -0.75 -3.15 -14.90
C TYR A 180 0.27 -3.88 -15.77
N CYS A 181 0.32 -5.20 -15.65
CA CYS A 181 1.30 -6.09 -16.30
C CYS A 181 0.60 -7.06 -17.25
N HIS A 182 1.37 -7.76 -18.07
CA HIS A 182 0.82 -8.84 -18.90
C HIS A 182 0.23 -9.94 -18.02
N GLY A 183 -0.98 -10.41 -18.36
CA GLY A 183 -1.71 -11.40 -17.56
C GLY A 183 -1.23 -12.84 -17.76
N ASN A 184 0.08 -13.05 -17.70
CA ASN A 184 0.71 -14.35 -17.62
C ASN A 184 1.05 -14.66 -16.15
N MET A 185 0.57 -15.80 -15.66
CA MET A 185 0.83 -16.28 -14.30
C MET A 185 2.31 -16.23 -13.88
N LEU A 186 3.24 -16.53 -14.79
CA LEU A 186 4.67 -16.48 -14.49
C LEU A 186 5.14 -15.05 -14.18
N ILE A 187 4.75 -14.09 -15.03
CA ILE A 187 5.07 -12.67 -14.84
C ILE A 187 4.48 -12.15 -13.54
N VAL A 188 3.21 -12.47 -13.26
CA VAL A 188 2.53 -12.06 -12.03
C VAL A 188 3.27 -12.59 -10.79
N LYS A 189 3.65 -13.87 -10.79
CA LYS A 189 4.41 -14.48 -9.68
C LYS A 189 5.78 -13.86 -9.50
N GLU A 190 6.45 -13.53 -10.60
CA GLU A 190 7.77 -12.88 -10.56
C GLU A 190 7.69 -11.48 -9.95
N ILE A 191 6.71 -10.67 -10.35
CA ILE A 191 6.46 -9.34 -9.74
C ILE A 191 6.09 -9.48 -8.26
N MET A 192 5.19 -10.40 -7.90
CA MET A 192 4.80 -10.63 -6.50
C MET A 192 5.99 -11.08 -5.63
N SER A 193 6.85 -11.96 -6.16
CA SER A 193 8.09 -12.37 -5.48
C SER A 193 9.06 -11.19 -5.32
N ALA A 194 9.23 -10.37 -6.36
CA ALA A 194 10.08 -9.19 -6.29
C ALA A 194 9.60 -8.20 -5.21
N ILE A 195 8.28 -8.00 -5.07
CA ILE A 195 7.69 -7.20 -3.98
C ILE A 195 7.99 -7.83 -2.62
N ASN A 196 7.84 -9.15 -2.46
CA ASN A 196 8.08 -9.84 -1.20
C ASN A 196 9.54 -9.73 -0.72
N ASN A 197 10.49 -9.83 -1.66
CA ASN A 197 11.93 -9.77 -1.40
C ASN A 197 12.38 -8.40 -0.85
N MET A 198 11.54 -7.36 -0.97
CA MET A 198 11.82 -6.04 -0.40
C MET A 198 11.90 -6.06 1.14
N ASN A 199 11.32 -7.06 1.81
CA ASN A 199 11.49 -7.22 3.26
C ASN A 199 12.98 -7.38 3.64
N GLU A 200 13.72 -8.21 2.91
CA GLU A 200 15.15 -8.44 3.16
C GLU A 200 15.96 -7.16 2.95
N LEU A 201 15.65 -6.41 1.87
CA LEU A 201 16.30 -5.15 1.56
C LEU A 201 16.08 -4.11 2.68
N PHE A 202 14.82 -3.91 3.09
CA PHE A 202 14.50 -2.95 4.14
C PHE A 202 15.07 -3.35 5.51
N TYR A 203 15.15 -4.66 5.79
CA TYR A 203 15.82 -5.16 6.99
C TYR A 203 17.31 -4.85 7.00
N LYS A 204 18.02 -5.11 5.88
CA LYS A 204 19.45 -4.76 5.74
C LYS A 204 19.68 -3.27 5.96
N ILE A 205 18.86 -2.41 5.35
CA ILE A 205 18.95 -0.96 5.51
C ILE A 205 18.83 -0.57 6.99
N ILE A 206 17.86 -1.12 7.73
CA ILE A 206 17.72 -0.81 9.16
C ILE A 206 18.97 -1.22 9.96
N ILE A 207 19.56 -2.39 9.65
CA ILE A 207 20.77 -2.84 10.33
C ILE A 207 21.97 -1.93 10.02
N GLU A 208 22.18 -1.59 8.75
CA GLU A 208 23.27 -0.69 8.33
C GLU A 208 23.13 0.68 9.01
N GLU A 209 21.91 1.21 9.03
CA GLU A 209 21.57 2.49 9.66
C GLU A 209 21.78 2.46 11.17
N ARG A 210 21.42 1.35 11.83
CA ARG A 210 21.70 1.13 13.25
C ARG A 210 23.21 1.11 13.52
N GLN A 211 23.99 0.40 12.71
CA GLN A 211 25.43 0.29 12.89
C GLN A 211 26.10 1.66 12.72
N ASN A 212 25.79 2.39 11.64
CA ASN A 212 26.33 3.72 11.39
C ASN A 212 26.02 4.70 12.54
N ASN A 213 24.83 4.60 13.13
CA ASN A 213 24.41 5.42 14.26
C ASN A 213 25.07 5.05 15.59
N ILE A 214 25.42 3.78 15.81
CA ILE A 214 26.21 3.33 16.98
C ILE A 214 27.65 3.83 16.84
N TYR A 215 28.27 3.65 15.66
CA TYR A 215 29.63 4.15 15.41
C TYR A 215 29.75 5.67 15.57
N ASN A 216 28.77 6.46 15.11
CA ASN A 216 28.79 7.91 15.29
C ASN A 216 28.64 8.34 16.76
N ASN A 217 27.85 7.62 17.57
CA ASN A 217 27.72 7.90 19.00
C ASN A 217 28.94 7.45 19.80
N ASP A 218 29.53 6.29 19.49
CA ASP A 218 30.80 5.85 20.11
C ASP A 218 31.96 6.77 19.73
N MET A 219 31.98 7.29 18.48
CA MET A 219 32.95 8.28 18.05
C MET A 219 32.72 9.61 18.79
N LEU A 220 31.49 10.07 18.96
CA LEU A 220 31.16 11.25 19.78
C LEU A 220 31.56 11.05 21.25
N CYS A 221 31.33 9.87 21.82
CA CYS A 221 31.76 9.53 23.19
C CYS A 221 33.29 9.54 23.30
N SER A 222 34.03 8.99 22.32
CA SER A 222 35.49 9.07 22.30
C SER A 222 36.02 10.49 22.11
N PHE A 223 35.34 11.33 21.32
CA PHE A 223 35.68 12.75 21.17
C PHE A 223 35.36 13.58 22.42
N ILE A 224 34.36 13.17 23.22
CA ILE A 224 34.03 13.80 24.51
C ILE A 224 35.03 13.35 25.59
N GLU A 225 35.47 12.09 25.58
CA GLU A 225 36.51 11.58 26.48
C GLU A 225 37.88 12.24 26.21
N ASP A 226 38.23 12.46 24.95
CA ASP A 226 39.47 13.15 24.57
C ASP A 226 39.45 14.65 24.95
N ASN A 227 38.27 15.30 24.94
CA ASN A 227 38.14 16.71 25.32
C ASN A 227 37.92 16.93 26.83
N ASN A 228 37.43 15.93 27.57
CA ASN A 228 37.22 16.03 29.02
C ASN A 228 38.48 15.78 29.86
N ASN A 229 39.60 15.42 29.24
CA ASN A 229 40.90 15.37 29.93
C ASN A 229 41.51 16.77 30.20
N ASN A 230 40.85 17.85 29.80
CA ASN A 230 41.18 19.21 30.23
C ASN A 230 39.91 20.00 30.57
N ASN A 231 39.29 19.69 31.70
CA ASN A 231 38.89 20.64 32.76
C ASN A 231 37.77 20.05 33.62
N ASN A 232 38.10 19.81 34.89
CA ASN A 232 37.15 19.54 35.96
C ASN A 232 36.04 20.60 36.02
N THR A 233 34.81 20.23 35.68
CA THR A 233 33.63 20.77 36.36
C THR A 233 32.57 19.68 36.48
N LYS A 234 32.28 19.31 37.72
CA LYS A 234 31.10 18.55 38.11
C LYS A 234 29.87 19.28 37.58
N TYR A 235 29.00 18.57 36.87
CA TYR A 235 27.62 19.02 36.67
C TYR A 235 26.67 18.02 37.32
N ASP A 236 25.95 18.59 38.28
CA ASP A 236 24.90 18.01 39.09
C ASP A 236 23.76 17.44 38.25
N THR A 237 23.13 16.42 38.82
CA THR A 237 21.81 15.92 38.47
C THR A 237 20.79 17.05 38.52
N ASN A 238 20.25 17.45 37.37
CA ASN A 238 19.01 18.21 37.29
C ASN A 238 18.04 17.52 36.31
N GLU A 239 16.99 16.96 36.91
CA GLU A 239 15.73 16.65 36.26
C GLU A 239 15.19 17.90 35.55
N GLY A 240 14.89 17.80 34.26
CA GLY A 240 14.30 18.91 33.52
C GLY A 240 14.04 18.57 32.05
N ASN A 241 12.76 18.36 31.73
CA ASN A 241 12.11 18.57 30.44
C ASN A 241 13.00 18.50 29.18
N ASN A 242 13.24 17.29 28.68
CA ASN A 242 13.58 17.09 27.28
C ASN A 242 12.47 16.22 26.67
N ASN A 243 11.56 16.84 25.91
CA ASN A 243 10.80 16.07 24.92
C ASN A 243 11.82 15.32 24.07
N PRO A 244 11.74 13.98 23.95
CA PRO A 244 12.75 13.22 23.24
C PRO A 244 12.80 13.74 21.80
N THR A 245 13.99 14.14 21.36
CA THR A 245 14.23 14.53 19.97
C THR A 245 13.77 13.39 19.06
N ASN A 246 13.26 13.70 17.86
CA ASN A 246 12.82 12.69 16.89
C ASN A 246 13.86 11.58 16.67
N ASP A 247 15.13 11.91 16.86
CA ASP A 247 16.25 10.98 16.76
C ASP A 247 16.22 9.94 17.90
N HIS A 248 15.96 10.31 19.16
CA HIS A 248 15.79 9.36 20.28
C HIS A 248 14.64 8.35 20.07
N ILE A 249 13.50 8.80 19.49
CA ILE A 249 12.35 7.93 19.16
C ILE A 249 12.72 6.93 18.05
N ILE A 250 13.55 7.35 17.09
CA ILE A 250 14.10 6.47 16.05
C ILE A 250 15.05 5.44 16.68
N TYR A 251 15.92 5.85 17.62
CA TYR A 251 16.83 4.94 18.31
C TYR A 251 16.12 3.83 19.10
N GLU A 252 15.13 4.16 19.93
CA GLU A 252 14.37 3.14 20.69
C GLU A 252 13.63 2.17 19.75
N LYS A 253 12.97 2.69 18.70
CA LYS A 253 12.24 1.86 17.72
C LYS A 253 13.17 0.97 16.88
N ILE A 254 14.40 1.39 16.60
CA ILE A 254 15.40 0.56 15.92
C ILE A 254 15.81 -0.61 16.83
N HIS A 255 15.99 -0.36 18.13
CA HIS A 255 16.45 -1.37 19.08
C HIS A 255 15.37 -2.42 19.41
N GLU A 256 14.10 -2.01 19.52
CA GLU A 256 12.96 -2.92 19.74
C GLU A 256 12.60 -3.77 18.52
N ARG A 257 12.77 -3.26 17.29
CA ARG A 257 12.30 -3.97 16.07
C ARG A 257 13.35 -4.82 15.37
N CYS A 258 14.56 -4.90 15.92
CA CYS A 258 15.59 -5.87 15.50
C CYS A 258 15.33 -7.28 16.06
N HIS A 259 14.08 -7.74 16.08
CA HIS A 259 13.75 -9.15 16.31
C HIS A 259 13.79 -9.91 14.98
N HIS A 260 14.13 -11.20 15.03
CA HIS A 260 14.48 -12.06 13.88
C HIS A 260 13.45 -12.18 12.73
N ASN A 261 12.28 -11.52 12.80
CA ASN A 261 11.23 -11.54 11.77
C ASN A 261 10.78 -10.11 11.38
N PHE A 262 11.62 -9.38 10.67
CA PHE A 262 11.22 -8.12 10.04
C PHE A 262 10.33 -8.40 8.82
N ILE A 263 9.01 -8.41 9.03
CA ILE A 263 8.02 -8.53 7.95
C ILE A 263 7.19 -7.24 7.93
N LYS A 264 7.37 -6.43 6.89
CA LYS A 264 6.59 -5.20 6.65
C LYS A 264 5.76 -5.27 5.39
N ILE A 265 6.11 -6.16 4.49
CA ILE A 265 5.48 -6.34 3.18
C ILE A 265 4.95 -7.76 3.13
N ARG A 266 3.66 -7.93 2.85
CA ARG A 266 3.05 -9.27 2.77
C ARG A 266 1.88 -9.29 1.81
N GLU A 267 1.48 -10.49 1.41
CA GLU A 267 0.22 -10.66 0.70
C GLU A 267 -0.96 -10.24 1.58
N SER A 268 -1.96 -9.62 0.96
CA SER A 268 -3.18 -9.22 1.66
C SER A 268 -4.04 -10.43 2.01
N TYR A 269 -4.68 -10.41 3.17
CA TYR A 269 -5.76 -11.35 3.46
C TYR A 269 -7.00 -11.07 2.60
N LYS A 270 -7.90 -12.06 2.51
CA LYS A 270 -9.16 -11.92 1.77
C LYS A 270 -9.96 -10.72 2.29
N GLY A 271 -10.28 -9.79 1.39
CA GLY A 271 -11.05 -8.58 1.71
C GLY A 271 -10.28 -7.50 2.47
N GLU A 272 -8.98 -7.66 2.73
CA GLU A 272 -8.22 -6.73 3.58
C GLU A 272 -8.16 -5.31 3.01
N PHE A 273 -8.02 -5.14 1.69
CA PHE A 273 -8.08 -3.81 1.06
C PHE A 273 -9.40 -3.08 1.40
N THR A 274 -10.52 -3.80 1.36
CA THR A 274 -11.83 -3.23 1.69
C THR A 274 -11.98 -3.01 3.20
N ARG A 275 -11.40 -3.88 4.04
CA ARG A 275 -11.34 -3.67 5.50
C ARG A 275 -10.57 -2.39 5.84
N ARG A 276 -9.41 -2.15 5.20
CA ARG A 276 -8.65 -0.89 5.39
C ARG A 276 -9.42 0.33 4.90
N ALA A 277 -10.15 0.21 3.78
CA ALA A 277 -11.04 1.28 3.32
C ALA A 277 -12.12 1.62 4.37
N PHE A 278 -12.68 0.62 5.06
CA PHE A 278 -13.60 0.82 6.18
C PHE A 278 -12.92 1.53 7.36
N GLU A 279 -11.79 1.00 7.82
CA GLU A 279 -11.02 1.52 8.97
C GLU A 279 -10.60 2.99 8.74
N ASN A 280 -10.27 3.35 7.49
CA ASN A 280 -9.91 4.70 7.08
C ASN A 280 -11.10 5.57 6.65
N ASN A 281 -12.34 5.18 7.01
CA ASN A 281 -13.57 5.92 6.73
C ASN A 281 -13.83 6.25 5.24
N LYS A 282 -13.28 5.44 4.32
CA LYS A 282 -13.51 5.56 2.87
C LYS A 282 -14.84 4.97 2.45
N MET A 283 -15.30 3.94 3.17
CA MET A 283 -16.56 3.24 2.91
C MET A 283 -17.25 2.89 4.23
N SER A 284 -18.58 2.96 4.26
CA SER A 284 -19.38 2.43 5.36
C SER A 284 -19.64 0.93 5.22
N LEU A 285 -20.08 0.27 6.29
CA LEU A 285 -20.43 -1.16 6.24
C LEU A 285 -21.50 -1.46 5.18
N LEU A 286 -22.51 -0.61 5.06
CA LEU A 286 -23.55 -0.70 4.03
C LEU A 286 -22.95 -0.60 2.61
N GLN A 287 -21.96 0.27 2.40
CA GLN A 287 -21.28 0.35 1.12
C GLN A 287 -20.48 -0.92 0.83
N ILE A 288 -19.85 -1.52 1.84
CA ILE A 288 -19.12 -2.78 1.69
C ILE A 288 -20.05 -3.94 1.34
N GLU A 289 -21.23 -4.00 1.98
CA GLU A 289 -22.29 -4.95 1.61
C GLU A 289 -22.76 -4.74 0.18
N GLY A 290 -22.97 -3.47 -0.22
CA GLY A 290 -23.28 -3.11 -1.60
C GLY A 290 -22.21 -3.54 -2.59
N LEU A 291 -20.93 -3.38 -2.24
CA LEU A 291 -19.80 -3.82 -3.07
C LEU A 291 -19.78 -5.34 -3.22
N LYS A 292 -19.96 -6.08 -2.11
CA LYS A 292 -20.07 -7.54 -2.13
C LYS A 292 -21.20 -7.97 -3.08
N GLU A 293 -22.38 -7.36 -2.95
CA GLU A 293 -23.52 -7.69 -3.81
C GLU A 293 -23.23 -7.37 -5.28
N LEU A 294 -22.60 -6.23 -5.57
CA LEU A 294 -22.24 -5.84 -6.94
C LEU A 294 -21.30 -6.86 -7.60
N LEU A 295 -20.34 -7.40 -6.84
CA LEU A 295 -19.36 -8.38 -7.32
C LEU A 295 -20.00 -9.74 -7.67
N PHE A 296 -21.07 -10.12 -6.97
CA PHE A 296 -21.69 -11.45 -7.12
C PHE A 296 -23.10 -11.44 -7.75
N CYS A 297 -23.63 -10.26 -8.09
CA CYS A 297 -24.98 -10.13 -8.62
C CYS A 297 -25.18 -10.96 -9.91
N LYS A 298 -26.27 -11.74 -9.94
CA LYS A 298 -26.71 -12.53 -11.12
C LYS A 298 -27.87 -11.87 -11.85
N GLN A 299 -28.63 -11.05 -11.15
CA GLN A 299 -29.85 -10.42 -11.65
C GLN A 299 -29.73 -8.89 -11.68
N LYS A 300 -30.45 -8.25 -12.62
CA LYS A 300 -30.47 -6.78 -12.75
C LYS A 300 -30.99 -6.07 -11.49
N VAL A 301 -31.95 -6.67 -10.79
CA VAL A 301 -32.53 -6.11 -9.56
C VAL A 301 -31.49 -6.07 -8.43
N GLN A 302 -30.71 -7.14 -8.24
CA GLN A 302 -29.61 -7.20 -7.28
C GLN A 302 -28.57 -6.10 -7.56
N LYS A 303 -28.18 -5.92 -8.82
CA LYS A 303 -27.28 -4.86 -9.24
C LYS A 303 -27.81 -3.47 -8.87
N GLN A 304 -29.10 -3.22 -9.05
CA GLN A 304 -29.70 -1.93 -8.71
C GLN A 304 -29.71 -1.68 -7.21
N ILE A 305 -29.98 -2.71 -6.39
CA ILE A 305 -29.93 -2.61 -4.94
C ILE A 305 -28.48 -2.38 -4.46
N ALA A 306 -27.52 -3.12 -5.01
CA ALA A 306 -26.09 -2.95 -4.73
C ALA A 306 -25.61 -1.51 -5.00
N LEU A 307 -26.03 -0.92 -6.13
CA LEU A 307 -25.73 0.49 -6.46
C LEU A 307 -26.37 1.46 -5.47
N ASN A 308 -27.57 1.18 -4.95
CA ASN A 308 -28.20 2.02 -3.93
C ASN A 308 -27.40 2.03 -2.61
N TYR A 309 -26.89 0.87 -2.20
CA TYR A 309 -26.00 0.76 -1.05
C TYR A 309 -24.67 1.50 -1.29
N MET A 310 -24.07 1.31 -2.46
CA MET A 310 -22.79 1.93 -2.83
C MET A 310 -22.84 3.45 -2.88
N ASN A 311 -23.91 4.00 -3.46
CA ASN A 311 -24.11 5.45 -3.57
C ASN A 311 -24.49 6.13 -2.25
N GLY A 312 -24.73 5.35 -1.18
CA GLY A 312 -25.04 5.89 0.14
C GLY A 312 -26.52 6.17 0.41
N TYR A 313 -27.43 5.93 -0.54
CA TYR A 313 -28.87 6.14 -0.32
C TYR A 313 -29.40 5.35 0.87
N ALA A 314 -28.95 4.11 1.04
CA ALA A 314 -29.32 3.30 2.21
C ALA A 314 -28.80 3.92 3.51
N LYS A 315 -27.55 4.43 3.50
CA LYS A 315 -26.94 5.10 4.66
C LYS A 315 -27.78 6.30 5.08
N ASP A 316 -28.24 7.12 4.15
CA ASP A 316 -29.05 8.31 4.46
C ASP A 316 -30.39 7.96 5.11
N ILE A 317 -31.02 6.87 4.66
CA ILE A 317 -32.24 6.34 5.28
C ILE A 317 -31.98 5.96 6.75
N TYR A 318 -30.88 5.23 7.03
CA TYR A 318 -30.54 4.85 8.40
C TYR A 318 -30.09 6.05 9.26
N LEU A 319 -29.39 7.02 8.68
CA LEU A 319 -29.02 8.25 9.39
C LEU A 319 -30.26 9.05 9.79
N LYS A 320 -31.25 9.17 8.91
CA LYS A 320 -32.52 9.82 9.24
C LYS A 320 -33.25 9.11 10.38
N LEU A 321 -33.27 7.77 10.37
CA LEU A 321 -33.82 7.00 11.48
C LEU A 321 -33.05 7.23 12.78
N LYS A 322 -31.71 7.25 12.71
CA LYS A 322 -30.85 7.53 13.86
C LYS A 322 -31.13 8.91 14.46
N GLU A 323 -31.27 9.94 13.65
CA GLU A 323 -31.61 11.29 14.14
C GLU A 323 -33.01 11.32 14.78
N LEU A 324 -34.02 10.65 14.19
CA LEU A 324 -35.35 10.53 14.80
C LEU A 324 -35.30 9.83 16.17
N LEU A 325 -34.52 8.75 16.30
CA LEU A 325 -34.37 8.03 17.56
C LEU A 325 -33.61 8.87 18.60
N LYS A 326 -32.63 9.66 18.17
CA LYS A 326 -31.89 10.58 19.04
C LYS A 326 -32.78 11.70 19.56
N GLU A 327 -33.61 12.30 18.70
CA GLU A 327 -34.62 13.27 19.13
C GLU A 327 -35.57 12.66 20.15
N LEU A 328 -36.06 11.44 19.90
CA LEU A 328 -36.93 10.72 20.84
C LEU A 328 -36.24 10.50 22.19
N LEU A 329 -34.97 10.09 22.20
CA LEU A 329 -34.20 9.91 23.43
C LEU A 329 -34.15 11.21 24.25
N VAL A 330 -33.82 12.33 23.61
CA VAL A 330 -33.79 13.65 24.26
C VAL A 330 -35.15 14.02 24.84
N TYR A 331 -36.24 13.81 24.09
CA TYR A 331 -37.58 14.12 24.60
C TYR A 331 -38.02 13.21 25.75
N THR A 332 -37.65 11.93 25.73
CA THR A 332 -37.95 11.03 26.84
C THR A 332 -37.17 11.40 28.10
N GLU A 333 -35.90 11.80 27.94
CA GLU A 333 -35.04 12.23 29.05
C GLU A 333 -35.55 13.54 29.66
N LEU A 334 -35.86 14.54 28.83
CA LEU A 334 -36.54 15.77 29.27
C LEU A 334 -37.88 15.49 29.96
N LYS A 335 -38.66 14.52 29.47
CA LYS A 335 -39.92 14.17 30.12
C LYS A 335 -39.65 13.60 31.52
N ILE A 336 -38.72 12.68 31.67
CA ILE A 336 -38.38 12.07 32.96
C ILE A 336 -37.89 13.14 33.94
N ASP A 337 -36.96 13.99 33.53
CA ASP A 337 -36.34 14.99 34.41
C ASP A 337 -37.30 16.11 34.83
N PHE A 338 -38.19 16.57 33.93
CA PHE A 338 -39.03 17.75 34.17
C PHE A 338 -40.47 17.43 34.61
N GLU A 339 -40.96 16.19 34.44
CA GLU A 339 -42.33 15.80 34.82
C GLU A 339 -42.54 15.77 36.35
N GLU A 340 -41.47 15.57 37.13
CA GLU A 340 -41.49 15.58 38.61
C GLU A 340 -41.20 16.96 39.23
N GLU A 341 -40.31 17.79 38.64
CA GLU A 341 -39.85 19.02 39.30
C GLU A 341 -40.39 20.35 38.73
N HIS A 342 -40.83 20.40 37.46
CA HIS A 342 -40.95 21.70 36.76
C HIS A 342 -42.22 21.90 35.92
N ILE A 343 -42.99 20.85 35.59
CA ILE A 343 -44.23 21.01 34.82
C ILE A 343 -45.44 21.05 35.75
N THR A 344 -45.97 22.25 36.01
CA THR A 344 -47.08 22.46 36.97
C THR A 344 -48.46 22.43 36.32
N SER A 345 -48.58 22.71 35.01
CA SER A 345 -49.89 22.79 34.35
C SER A 345 -50.27 21.50 33.58
N PRO A 346 -51.53 21.05 33.65
CA PRO A 346 -51.99 19.87 32.92
C PRO A 346 -51.95 20.04 31.40
N LYS A 347 -52.06 21.28 30.89
CA LYS A 347 -51.97 21.57 29.44
C LYS A 347 -50.57 21.35 28.89
N GLU A 348 -49.53 21.81 29.58
CA GLU A 348 -48.15 21.62 29.14
C GLU A 348 -47.77 20.13 29.12
N LYS A 349 -48.25 19.35 30.11
CA LYS A 349 -48.08 17.89 30.12
C LYS A 349 -48.72 17.25 28.88
N GLU A 350 -49.92 17.67 28.52
CA GLU A 350 -50.64 17.16 27.36
C GLU A 350 -49.95 17.54 26.03
N GLU A 351 -49.44 18.77 25.91
CA GLU A 351 -48.70 19.23 24.72
C GLU A 351 -47.40 18.44 24.51
N ILE A 352 -46.62 18.25 25.56
CA ILE A 352 -45.38 17.45 25.52
C ILE A 352 -45.71 15.99 25.17
N GLN A 353 -46.73 15.41 25.80
CA GLN A 353 -47.16 14.04 25.51
C GLN A 353 -47.58 13.88 24.04
N ASN A 354 -48.37 14.82 23.50
CA ASN A 354 -48.79 14.80 22.10
C ASN A 354 -47.60 14.94 21.14
N MET A 355 -46.63 15.80 21.47
CA MET A 355 -45.41 15.96 20.69
C MET A 355 -44.59 14.66 20.65
N VAL A 356 -44.39 14.01 21.80
CA VAL A 356 -43.66 12.72 21.90
C VAL A 356 -44.38 11.64 21.10
N LEU A 357 -45.69 11.48 21.27
CA LEU A 357 -46.49 10.50 20.52
C LEU A 357 -46.41 10.71 19.00
N ARG A 358 -46.38 11.98 18.55
CA ARG A 358 -46.21 12.31 17.13
C ARG A 358 -44.84 11.83 16.62
N LYS A 359 -43.76 12.11 17.36
CA LYS A 359 -42.40 11.67 17.00
C LYS A 359 -42.26 10.15 16.98
N ILE A 360 -42.89 9.45 17.93
CA ILE A 360 -42.92 7.97 17.95
C ILE A 360 -43.62 7.43 16.70
N ARG A 361 -44.78 7.99 16.32
CA ARG A 361 -45.48 7.59 15.09
C ARG A 361 -44.65 7.84 13.84
N GLU A 362 -43.94 8.97 13.77
CA GLU A 362 -43.01 9.28 12.67
C GLU A 362 -41.90 8.21 12.56
N ALA A 363 -41.29 7.82 13.68
CA ALA A 363 -40.26 6.78 13.72
C ALA A 363 -40.81 5.40 13.29
N ILE A 364 -41.98 5.00 13.80
CA ILE A 364 -42.66 3.74 13.42
C ILE A 364 -42.95 3.71 11.92
N ASN A 365 -43.48 4.80 11.36
CA ASN A 365 -43.75 4.90 9.92
C ASN A 365 -42.46 4.75 9.10
N HIS A 366 -41.36 5.34 9.56
CA HIS A 366 -40.07 5.23 8.91
C HIS A 366 -39.50 3.80 8.97
N ILE A 367 -39.61 3.12 10.11
CA ILE A 367 -39.22 1.71 10.26
C ILE A 367 -40.05 0.82 9.33
N ASN A 368 -41.38 1.00 9.30
CA ASN A 368 -42.26 0.25 8.42
C ASN A 368 -41.94 0.46 6.94
N TYR A 369 -41.52 1.67 6.55
CA TYR A 369 -41.05 1.96 5.20
C TYR A 369 -39.77 1.17 4.85
N ILE A 370 -38.83 1.05 5.79
CA ILE A 370 -37.61 0.26 5.60
C ILE A 370 -37.95 -1.24 5.46
N LEU A 371 -38.79 -1.77 6.35
CA LEU A 371 -39.16 -3.19 6.37
C LEU A 371 -39.97 -3.63 5.14
N LYS A 372 -40.69 -2.73 4.48
CA LYS A 372 -41.44 -3.03 3.25
C LYS A 372 -40.55 -3.27 2.03
N LYS A 373 -39.28 -2.87 2.05
CA LYS A 373 -38.38 -3.12 0.93
C LYS A 373 -37.96 -4.59 0.95
N ASN A 374 -38.13 -5.27 -0.18
CA ASN A 374 -37.63 -6.64 -0.36
C ASN A 374 -36.14 -6.68 -0.05
N ASN A 375 -35.71 -7.63 0.77
CA ASN A 375 -34.29 -7.84 1.02
C ASN A 375 -33.66 -8.47 -0.21
N VAL A 376 -32.38 -8.17 -0.43
CA VAL A 376 -31.61 -8.80 -1.51
C VAL A 376 -31.58 -10.32 -1.33
N GLU A 377 -31.58 -10.79 -0.09
CA GLU A 377 -31.65 -12.21 0.29
C GLU A 377 -32.90 -12.90 -0.26
N ASP A 378 -34.05 -12.22 -0.24
CA ASP A 378 -35.30 -12.76 -0.80
C ASP A 378 -35.23 -12.97 -2.32
N ILE A 379 -34.39 -12.17 -3.00
CA ILE A 379 -34.18 -12.22 -4.45
C ILE A 379 -33.02 -13.18 -4.79
N SER A 380 -32.07 -13.36 -3.87
CA SER A 380 -30.83 -14.12 -4.05
C SER A 380 -30.94 -15.59 -3.69
N ASN A 381 -32.04 -16.02 -3.04
CA ASN A 381 -32.36 -17.43 -2.86
C ASN A 381 -32.39 -18.13 -4.23
N SER A 382 -31.23 -18.65 -4.62
CA SER A 382 -31.12 -19.68 -5.62
C SER A 382 -31.98 -20.83 -5.13
N PHE A 383 -32.95 -21.25 -5.92
CA PHE A 383 -33.70 -22.44 -5.60
C PHE A 383 -32.71 -23.61 -5.51
N ASP A 384 -32.61 -24.19 -4.32
CA ASP A 384 -31.91 -25.47 -4.15
C ASP A 384 -32.79 -26.55 -4.78
N ILE A 385 -32.43 -26.96 -6.00
CA ILE A 385 -33.17 -27.96 -6.77
C ILE A 385 -32.61 -29.35 -6.43
N LEU A 386 -33.40 -30.15 -5.71
CA LEU A 386 -33.09 -31.55 -5.47
C LEU A 386 -33.57 -32.42 -6.65
N LEU A 387 -32.63 -33.00 -7.40
CA LEU A 387 -32.92 -34.02 -8.42
C LEU A 387 -32.96 -35.41 -7.77
N PHE A 388 -34.17 -35.90 -7.47
CA PHE A 388 -34.39 -37.23 -6.88
C PHE A 388 -35.00 -38.24 -7.88
N GLY A 389 -34.74 -39.53 -7.68
CA GLY A 389 -35.29 -40.62 -8.50
C GLY A 389 -34.52 -41.94 -8.35
N ASN A 390 -35.03 -43.01 -8.95
CA ASN A 390 -34.42 -44.35 -8.89
C ASN A 390 -33.04 -44.41 -9.58
N VAL A 391 -32.22 -45.41 -9.25
CA VAL A 391 -30.95 -45.65 -9.96
C VAL A 391 -31.23 -45.81 -11.47
N ASN A 392 -30.42 -45.19 -12.33
CA ASN A 392 -30.59 -45.13 -13.79
C ASN A 392 -31.84 -44.39 -14.31
N SER A 393 -32.51 -43.56 -13.51
CA SER A 393 -33.65 -42.75 -13.96
C SER A 393 -33.31 -41.56 -14.86
N GLY A 394 -32.07 -41.46 -15.35
CA GLY A 394 -31.62 -40.36 -16.21
C GLY A 394 -31.31 -39.03 -15.50
N LYS A 395 -31.18 -39.02 -14.16
CA LYS A 395 -30.86 -37.80 -13.37
C LYS A 395 -29.61 -37.08 -13.90
N SER A 396 -28.53 -37.84 -14.10
CA SER A 396 -27.24 -37.32 -14.58
C SER A 396 -27.35 -36.77 -16.01
N THR A 397 -28.09 -37.46 -16.88
CA THR A 397 -28.35 -37.00 -18.25
C THR A 397 -29.16 -35.70 -18.28
N LEU A 398 -30.19 -35.60 -17.44
CA LEU A 398 -31.01 -34.38 -17.31
C LEU A 398 -30.17 -33.21 -16.79
N MET A 399 -29.31 -33.44 -15.80
CA MET A 399 -28.40 -32.42 -15.28
C MET A 399 -27.43 -31.91 -16.35
N ASN A 400 -26.82 -32.81 -17.13
CA ASN A 400 -25.91 -32.39 -18.21
C ASN A 400 -26.63 -31.59 -19.30
N ASN A 401 -27.87 -31.98 -19.66
CA ASN A 401 -28.68 -31.25 -20.62
C ASN A 401 -29.07 -29.85 -20.12
N ILE A 402 -29.48 -29.72 -18.84
CA ILE A 402 -29.82 -28.42 -18.25
C ILE A 402 -28.58 -27.51 -18.18
N CYS A 403 -27.43 -28.08 -17.83
CA CYS A 403 -26.19 -27.33 -17.69
C CYS A 403 -25.42 -27.12 -19.01
N ASN A 404 -25.92 -27.70 -20.11
CA ASN A 404 -25.27 -27.70 -21.43
C ASN A 404 -23.78 -28.10 -21.38
N ASN A 405 -23.42 -28.97 -20.42
CA ASN A 405 -22.05 -29.40 -20.11
C ASN A 405 -22.08 -30.75 -19.38
N ASP A 406 -21.04 -31.57 -19.58
CA ASP A 406 -20.88 -32.88 -18.92
C ASP A 406 -20.38 -32.76 -17.47
N ILE A 407 -21.21 -32.17 -16.62
CA ILE A 407 -20.90 -31.97 -15.19
C ILE A 407 -20.93 -33.30 -14.42
N SER A 408 -21.76 -34.24 -14.87
CA SER A 408 -21.91 -35.57 -14.26
C SER A 408 -21.60 -36.68 -15.26
N ILE A 409 -20.92 -37.74 -14.81
CA ILE A 409 -20.57 -38.88 -15.66
C ILE A 409 -21.84 -39.68 -15.97
N VAL A 410 -22.15 -39.86 -17.25
CA VAL A 410 -23.26 -40.68 -17.74
C VAL A 410 -22.71 -41.81 -18.60
N THR A 411 -23.11 -43.05 -18.34
CA THR A 411 -22.76 -44.18 -19.19
C THR A 411 -23.70 -44.21 -20.40
N ASN A 412 -23.14 -44.12 -21.61
CA ASN A 412 -23.88 -44.28 -22.86
C ASN A 412 -24.28 -45.76 -23.05
N ILE A 413 -25.40 -46.17 -22.45
CA ILE A 413 -25.99 -47.49 -22.72
C ILE A 413 -26.74 -47.39 -24.04
N LYS A 414 -26.10 -47.84 -25.13
CA LYS A 414 -26.81 -48.11 -26.39
C LYS A 414 -27.72 -49.32 -26.17
N VAL A 415 -29.01 -49.08 -26.00
CA VAL A 415 -30.03 -50.14 -26.08
C VAL A 415 -30.03 -50.63 -27.52
N LYS A 416 -29.44 -51.80 -27.78
CA LYS A 416 -29.67 -52.52 -29.03
C LYS A 416 -31.15 -52.86 -29.07
N ARG A 417 -31.88 -52.25 -30.01
CA ARG A 417 -33.21 -52.71 -30.41
C ARG A 417 -33.09 -54.02 -31.17
#